data_AF-A0A848NT27-F1
#
_entry.id   AF-A0A848NT27-F1
#
_cell.length_a   1.000
_cell.length_b   1.000
_cell.length_c   1.000
_cell.angle_alpha   90.00
_cell.angle_beta   90.00
_cell.angle_gamma   90.00
#
_symmetry.space_group_name_H-M   'P 1'
#
loop_
_entity.id
_entity.type
_entity.pdbx_description
1 polymer ?
#
loop_
_entity_poly.entity_id
_entity_poly.type
_entity_poly.pdbx_seq_one_letter_code
_entity_poly.pdbx_strand_id
1 'polypeptide(L)' 'GTNDAPTISGTTIGEIREDDTSDTVSGQLTQHDVDTSDTHTWSANDGGKGQYGTLTVDQNGKWTYVLDNGSDKV' A
#
# COMPACT_ATOMS: atom_id res chain seq x y z
N GLY A 1 28.79 10.58 5.35
CA GLY A 1 28.39 9.44 4.51
C GLY A 1 27.99 9.95 3.14
N THR A 2 27.76 9.04 2.21
CA THR A 2 26.91 9.30 1.04
C THR A 2 25.46 9.11 1.46
N ASN A 3 24.54 9.81 0.82
CA ASN A 3 23.11 9.55 1.02
C ASN A 3 22.72 8.28 0.25
N ASP A 4 22.11 7.33 0.93
CA ASP A 4 21.55 6.10 0.39
C ASP A 4 20.02 6.25 0.22
N ALA A 5 19.41 5.44 -0.64
CA ALA A 5 17.96 5.47 -0.83
C ALA A 5 17.29 4.45 0.10
N PRO A 6 16.11 4.75 0.67
CA PRO A 6 15.38 3.78 1.47
C PRO A 6 14.92 2.60 0.61
N THR A 7 14.90 1.41 1.21
CA THR A 7 14.38 0.18 0.60
C THR A 7 13.06 -0.22 1.23
N ILE A 8 12.13 -0.75 0.43
CA ILE A 8 10.82 -1.23 0.89
C ILE A 8 10.80 -2.76 0.88
N SER A 9 10.27 -3.34 1.95
CA SER A 9 10.10 -4.78 2.17
C SER A 9 8.76 -5.07 2.87
N GLY A 10 8.52 -6.33 3.23
CA GLY A 10 7.28 -6.77 3.89
C GLY A 10 6.27 -7.39 2.92
N THR A 11 4.99 -7.34 3.27
CA THR A 11 3.91 -7.83 2.41
C THR A 11 3.60 -6.76 1.37
N THR A 12 4.11 -6.91 0.16
CA THR A 12 3.93 -5.95 -0.94
C THR A 12 2.80 -6.33 -1.91
N ILE A 13 2.23 -7.52 -1.75
CA ILE A 13 1.21 -8.09 -2.61
C ILE A 13 0.08 -8.63 -1.73
N GLY A 14 -1.15 -8.38 -2.11
CA GLY A 14 -2.31 -9.12 -1.65
C GLY A 14 -3.32 -9.26 -2.77
N GLU A 15 -4.10 -10.33 -2.68
CA GLU A 15 -5.11 -10.69 -3.68
C GLU A 15 -6.49 -10.60 -3.04
N ILE A 16 -7.45 -10.16 -3.84
CA ILE A 16 -8.87 -10.12 -3.50
C ILE A 16 -9.66 -10.32 -4.77
N ARG A 17 -10.82 -10.97 -4.67
CA ARG A 17 -11.71 -11.22 -5.81
C ARG A 17 -13.09 -10.66 -5.52
N GLU A 18 -13.81 -10.35 -6.60
CA GLU A 18 -15.25 -10.12 -6.51
C GLU A 18 -15.95 -11.34 -5.91
N ASP A 19 -17.05 -11.10 -5.21
CA ASP A 19 -17.87 -12.11 -4.52
C ASP A 19 -17.16 -12.89 -3.38
N ASP A 20 -15.97 -12.45 -2.97
CA ASP A 20 -15.38 -12.91 -1.72
C ASP A 20 -16.17 -12.37 -0.51
N THR A 21 -16.03 -13.06 0.63
CA THR A 21 -16.66 -12.62 1.90
C THR A 21 -16.09 -11.32 2.46
N SER A 22 -14.96 -10.84 1.93
CA SER A 22 -14.30 -9.60 2.34
C SER A 22 -13.99 -8.78 1.09
N ASP A 23 -14.43 -7.52 1.10
CA ASP A 23 -14.08 -6.52 0.08
C ASP A 23 -12.71 -5.87 0.37
N THR A 24 -11.96 -6.37 1.35
CA THR A 24 -10.69 -5.78 1.77
C THR A 24 -9.55 -6.78 1.86
N VAL A 25 -8.37 -6.33 1.46
CA VAL A 25 -7.08 -7.01 1.68
C VAL A 25 -6.08 -6.00 2.23
N SER A 26 -5.21 -6.45 3.13
CA SER A 26 -4.23 -5.57 3.77
C SER A 26 -2.88 -6.25 3.93
N GLY A 27 -1.84 -5.45 4.08
CA GLY A 27 -0.50 -5.93 4.39
C GLY A 27 0.32 -4.86 5.10
N GLN A 28 1.56 -5.20 5.41
CA GLN A 28 2.50 -4.35 6.12
C GLN A 28 3.75 -4.13 5.27
N LEU A 29 4.02 -2.86 4.95
CA LEU A 29 5.29 -2.43 4.38
C LEU A 29 6.26 -2.09 5.50
N THR A 30 7.53 -2.40 5.28
CA THR A 30 8.63 -2.01 6.14
C THR A 30 9.68 -1.28 5.31
N GLN A 31 10.25 -0.23 5.88
CA GLN A 31 11.30 0.54 5.22
C GLN A 31 12.62 0.38 5.98
N HIS A 32 13.72 0.36 5.24
CA HIS A 32 15.07 0.36 5.78
C HIS A 32 15.92 1.40 5.07
N ASP A 33 16.60 2.24 5.84
CA ASP A 33 17.50 3.28 5.37
C ASP A 33 18.76 3.28 6.25
N VAL A 34 19.92 3.43 5.63
CA VAL A 34 21.22 3.50 6.32
C VAL A 34 21.41 4.88 6.96
N ASP A 35 20.82 5.92 6.38
CA ASP A 35 20.95 7.29 6.86
C ASP A 35 19.96 7.58 8.00
N THR A 36 20.48 7.61 9.22
CA THR A 36 19.66 7.80 10.44
C THR A 36 19.04 9.19 10.61
N SER A 37 19.48 10.18 9.82
CA SER A 37 18.92 11.55 9.85
C SER A 37 17.70 11.73 8.96
N ASP A 38 17.38 10.74 8.13
CA ASP A 38 16.35 10.87 7.11
C ASP A 38 14.95 10.65 7.71
N THR A 39 13.98 11.33 7.12
CA THR A 39 12.57 11.18 7.47
C THR A 39 11.82 10.49 6.34
N HIS A 40 11.08 9.44 6.68
CA HIS A 40 10.34 8.64 5.72
C HIS A 40 8.85 8.91 5.84
N THR A 41 8.17 8.96 4.69
CA THR A 41 6.73 9.12 4.62
C THR A 41 6.15 8.12 3.62
N TRP A 42 4.99 7.57 3.96
CA TRP A 42 4.23 6.70 3.09
C TRP A 42 3.16 7.52 2.37
N SER A 43 2.98 7.23 1.08
CA SER A 43 1.89 7.75 0.28
C SER A 43 1.55 6.76 -0.83
N ALA A 44 0.30 6.77 -1.27
CA ALA A 44 -0.13 6.03 -2.45
C ALA A 44 -0.22 6.99 -3.65
N ASN A 45 0.27 6.54 -4.80
CA ASN A 45 0.18 7.32 -6.05
C ASN A 45 -1.29 7.56 -6.43
N ASP A 46 -1.57 8.69 -7.08
CA ASP A 46 -2.91 9.11 -7.51
C ASP A 46 -3.96 9.10 -6.38
N GLY A 47 -3.51 9.31 -5.14
CA GLY A 47 -4.36 9.24 -3.96
C GLY A 47 -4.90 7.84 -3.67
N GLY A 48 -4.26 6.80 -4.23
CA GLY A 48 -4.64 5.41 -4.02
C GLY A 48 -5.70 4.87 -4.98
N LYS A 49 -6.14 5.65 -5.97
CA LYS A 49 -7.21 5.22 -6.89
C LYS A 49 -6.72 4.10 -7.81
N GLY A 50 -7.27 2.90 -7.59
CA GLY A 50 -7.12 1.76 -8.48
C GLY A 50 -8.24 1.68 -9.51
N GLN A 51 -8.11 0.75 -10.45
CA GLN A 51 -9.12 0.51 -11.48
C GLN A 51 -10.43 -0.06 -10.91
N TYR A 52 -10.33 -0.89 -9.87
CA TYR A 52 -11.44 -1.66 -9.28
C TYR A 52 -11.65 -1.35 -7.79
N GLY A 53 -10.99 -0.32 -7.26
CA GLY A 53 -10.95 -0.11 -5.82
C GLY A 53 -9.97 0.98 -5.41
N THR A 54 -9.73 1.09 -4.11
CA THR A 54 -8.86 2.13 -3.54
C THR A 54 -7.83 1.52 -2.59
N LEU A 55 -6.55 1.86 -2.82
CA LEU A 55 -5.43 1.56 -1.95
C LEU A 55 -5.21 2.71 -0.97
N THR A 56 -5.11 2.42 0.31
CA THR A 56 -4.68 3.36 1.35
C THR A 56 -3.42 2.83 2.01
N VAL A 57 -2.56 3.72 2.49
CA VAL A 57 -1.38 3.37 3.31
C VAL A 57 -1.28 4.36 4.46
N ASP A 58 -1.12 3.86 5.68
CA ASP A 58 -0.86 4.69 6.85
C ASP A 58 0.63 4.98 7.02
N GLN A 59 0.98 5.90 7.92
CA GLN A 59 2.38 6.25 8.16
C GLN A 59 3.18 5.16 8.90
N ASN A 60 2.53 4.09 9.35
CA ASN A 60 3.20 2.91 9.87
C ASN A 60 3.50 1.89 8.77
N GLY A 61 3.14 2.17 7.51
CA GLY A 61 3.32 1.27 6.37
C GLY A 61 2.22 0.22 6.23
N LYS A 62 1.16 0.26 7.03
CA LYS A 62 0.01 -0.64 6.85
C LYS A 62 -0.78 -0.15 5.64
N TRP A 63 -0.87 -0.99 4.62
CA TRP A 63 -1.70 -0.71 3.46
C TRP A 63 -2.99 -1.52 3.49
N THR A 64 -4.03 -0.98 2.90
CA THR A 64 -5.33 -1.64 2.76
C THR A 64 -5.89 -1.30 1.40
N TYR A 65 -6.20 -2.32 0.62
CA TYR A 65 -6.95 -2.21 -0.62
C TYR A 65 -8.41 -2.58 -0.37
N VAL A 66 -9.32 -1.71 -0.78
CA VAL A 66 -10.77 -1.93 -0.72
C VAL A 66 -11.27 -2.08 -2.15
N LEU A 67 -11.83 -3.25 -2.46
CA LEU A 67 -12.50 -3.53 -3.72
C LEU A 67 -13.85 -2.79 -3.76
N ASP A 68 -14.15 -2.12 -4.87
CA ASP A 68 -15.46 -1.52 -5.11
C ASP A 68 -16.37 -2.53 -5.82
N ASN A 69 -16.97 -3.43 -5.05
CA ASN A 69 -17.83 -4.50 -5.59
C ASN A 69 -19.19 -3.98 -6.12
N GLY A 70 -19.45 -2.67 -6.03
CA GLY A 70 -20.65 -2.01 -6.56
C GLY A 70 -20.41 -1.19 -7.83
N SER A 71 -19.18 -1.14 -8.34
CA SER A 71 -18.86 -0.52 -9.61
C SER A 71 -19.28 -1.47 -10.74
N ASP A 72 -20.10 -0.99 -11.70
CA ASP A 72 -20.42 -1.70 -12.96
C ASP A 72 -19.19 -1.86 -13.91
N LYS A 73 -17.97 -1.81 -13.37
CA LYS A 73 -16.70 -1.87 -14.07
C LYS A 73 -16.35 -3.33 -14.37
N VAL A 74 -17.13 -3.94 -15.28
CA VAL A 74 -16.81 -5.23 -15.91
C VAL A 74 -15.87 -5.06 -17.09
#